data_AF-A0AAR5PCG4-F1
#
_entry.id   AF-A0AAR5PCG4-F1
#
_cell.length_a   1.000
_cell.length_b   1.000
_cell.length_c   1.000
_cell.angle_alpha   90.00
_cell.angle_beta   90.00
_cell.angle_gamma   90.00
#
_symmetry.space_group_name_H-M   'P 1'
#
loop_
_entity.id
_entity.type
_entity.pdbx_description
1 polymer ?
#
loop_
_entity_poly.entity_id
_entity_poly.type
_entity_poly.pdbx_seq_one_letter_code
_entity_poly.pdbx_strand_id
1 'polypeptide(L)'
;MWDKLRNEKDKVSKHKLDAWECERITFLKGINHRRQFLAFNKVSALPAPKRSFCNTCSKFIIEDECKHAEHSIISDITDNQLSHPSELLPPLVNAKKEAQYLFSKESVKFLVDTFLSLNYKYVICIGTPRIHEYIQSSVKGLSSILLDIDRRYHNFFGPLEFCWYNSFNNHFFFKEAQLVFEDFLKSSRGENTVLVTDPPFGGRTEPLAQTFSTINNKYKSLTKGNGELPMFWIFPYFMEPQIQNSLPEFQMVDYKVEYDNHPLFHNGSKGRKQGSPVRIFTNISCSQIKLPPDNYRFCHKCNKWVAKENKHCMICAICPSKNGQTYTHCKLCKRCVKPNWRHCSNCQRCAQLNHLCKEIQFNGVCLTCKKLGHKKADCPEVYTLNSSHSKRRKQFQQSKSKKRKH
;
A
#
# COMPACT_ATOMS: atom_id res chain seq x y z
N MET A 1 22.85 1.25 -0.48
CA MET A 1 22.23 0.08 0.19
C MET A 1 22.62 -1.26 -0.45
N TRP A 2 23.19 -1.28 -1.67
CA TRP A 2 23.67 -2.51 -2.32
C TRP A 2 25.02 -3.05 -1.79
N ASP A 3 25.75 -2.29 -0.97
CA ASP A 3 27.03 -2.77 -0.41
C ASP A 3 26.87 -3.75 0.76
N LYS A 4 25.70 -3.83 1.40
CA LYS A 4 25.49 -4.58 2.66
C LYS A 4 24.81 -5.95 2.52
N LEU A 5 24.54 -6.41 1.29
CA LEU A 5 24.00 -7.75 1.01
C LEU A 5 24.95 -8.61 0.16
N ARG A 6 26.23 -8.22 0.09
CA ARG A 6 27.25 -9.09 -0.50
C ARG A 6 27.62 -10.14 0.53
N ASN A 7 27.62 -11.41 0.13
CA ASN A 7 28.40 -12.43 0.82
C ASN A 7 29.81 -11.86 1.01
N GLU A 8 30.27 -11.70 2.26
CA GLU A 8 31.60 -11.18 2.60
C GLU A 8 32.76 -12.03 2.02
N LYS A 9 32.45 -13.12 1.29
CA LYS A 9 33.41 -14.08 0.75
C LYS A 9 33.66 -14.00 -0.76
N ASP A 10 32.85 -13.27 -1.54
CA ASP A 10 33.05 -13.15 -2.99
C ASP A 10 33.55 -11.75 -3.35
N LYS A 11 34.87 -11.59 -3.52
CA LYS A 11 35.44 -10.39 -4.15
C LYS A 11 34.95 -10.35 -5.60
N VAL A 12 33.95 -9.51 -5.87
CA VAL A 12 33.45 -9.23 -7.21
C VAL A 12 34.59 -8.62 -8.04
N SER A 13 34.92 -9.22 -9.18
CA SER A 13 35.98 -8.71 -10.05
C SER A 13 35.61 -7.34 -10.63
N LYS A 14 36.62 -6.51 -10.91
CA LYS A 14 36.42 -5.20 -11.56
C LYS A 14 35.64 -5.32 -12.87
N HIS A 15 35.97 -6.33 -13.68
CA HIS A 15 35.26 -6.64 -14.93
C HIS A 15 33.75 -6.87 -14.72
N LYS A 16 33.35 -7.53 -13.64
CA LYS A 16 31.93 -7.79 -13.34
C LYS A 16 31.21 -6.51 -12.89
N LEU A 17 31.90 -5.62 -12.16
CA LEU A 17 31.36 -4.29 -11.82
C LEU A 17 31.18 -3.42 -13.07
N ASP A 18 32.17 -3.41 -13.96
CA ASP A 18 32.13 -2.65 -15.21
C ASP A 18 30.98 -3.16 -16.12
N ALA A 19 30.80 -4.49 -16.21
CA ALA A 19 29.69 -5.08 -16.95
C ALA A 19 28.31 -4.67 -16.40
N TRP A 20 28.13 -4.69 -15.08
CA TRP A 20 26.88 -4.23 -14.44
C TRP A 20 26.62 -2.75 -14.64
N GLU A 21 27.66 -1.91 -14.62
CA GLU A 21 27.53 -0.49 -14.92
C GLU A 21 27.12 -0.25 -16.38
N CYS A 22 27.69 -1.00 -17.33
CA CYS A 22 27.26 -0.97 -18.73
C CYS A 22 25.81 -1.41 -18.91
N GLU A 23 25.37 -2.48 -18.24
CA GLU A 23 23.96 -2.91 -18.24
C GLU A 23 23.05 -1.82 -17.65
N ARG A 24 23.45 -1.19 -16.54
CA ARG A 24 22.71 -0.09 -15.92
C ARG A 24 22.58 1.11 -16.88
N ILE A 25 23.67 1.54 -17.49
CA ILE A 25 23.67 2.62 -18.49
C ILE A 25 22.75 2.26 -19.65
N THR A 26 22.82 1.02 -20.15
CA THR A 26 21.97 0.54 -21.25
C THR A 26 20.50 0.53 -20.86
N PHE A 27 20.17 0.11 -19.64
CA PHE A 27 18.80 0.09 -19.13
C PHE A 27 18.20 1.48 -18.98
N LEU A 28 19.02 2.46 -18.59
CA LEU A 28 18.64 3.87 -18.50
C LEU A 28 18.66 4.59 -19.86
N LYS A 29 19.34 4.04 -20.86
CA LYS A 29 19.54 4.64 -22.18
C LYS A 29 18.19 4.87 -22.88
N GLY A 30 18.04 6.06 -23.47
CA GLY A 30 16.87 6.41 -24.28
C GLY A 30 15.69 7.01 -23.51
N ILE A 31 15.78 7.11 -22.18
CA ILE A 31 14.76 7.82 -21.39
C ILE A 31 15.19 9.27 -21.23
N ASN A 32 14.40 10.17 -21.79
CA ASN A 32 14.54 11.62 -21.59
C ASN A 32 13.17 12.18 -21.25
N HIS A 33 12.91 12.34 -19.95
CA HIS A 33 11.61 12.74 -19.42
C HIS A 33 11.14 14.07 -20.00
N ARG A 34 12.02 15.06 -20.10
CA ARG A 34 11.68 16.38 -20.69
C ARG A 34 11.24 16.24 -22.14
N ARG A 35 11.94 15.43 -22.95
CA ARG A 35 11.57 15.20 -24.36
C ARG A 35 10.24 14.46 -24.48
N GLN A 36 9.99 13.46 -23.64
CA GLN A 36 8.72 12.73 -23.60
C GLN A 36 7.56 13.64 -23.21
N PHE A 37 7.76 14.52 -22.22
CA PHE A 37 6.74 15.48 -21.82
C PHE A 37 6.49 16.57 -22.87
N LEU A 38 7.53 17.04 -23.57
CA LEU A 38 7.35 17.93 -24.73
C LEU A 38 6.57 17.25 -25.85
N ALA A 39 6.79 15.95 -26.08
CA ALA A 39 6.03 15.16 -27.04
C ALA A 39 4.55 15.05 -26.62
N PHE A 40 4.29 14.76 -25.34
CA PHE A 40 2.93 14.78 -24.79
C PHE A 40 2.22 16.11 -25.03
N ASN A 41 2.85 17.24 -24.68
CA ASN A 41 2.24 18.56 -24.85
C ASN A 41 1.89 18.86 -26.31
N LYS A 42 2.74 18.43 -27.27
CA LYS A 42 2.43 18.54 -28.69
C LYS A 42 1.18 17.73 -29.07
N VAL A 43 1.07 16.49 -28.59
CA VAL A 43 -0.05 15.59 -28.90
C VAL A 43 -1.35 16.07 -28.23
N SER A 44 -1.28 16.50 -26.98
CA SER A 44 -2.43 17.02 -26.22
C SER A 44 -3.04 18.26 -26.89
N ALA A 45 -2.25 19.05 -27.61
CA ALA A 45 -2.73 20.21 -28.36
C ALA A 45 -3.42 19.85 -29.70
N LEU A 46 -3.27 18.63 -30.21
CA LEU A 46 -3.95 18.16 -31.43
C LEU A 46 -5.39 17.75 -31.12
N PRO A 47 -6.31 17.69 -32.11
CA PRO A 47 -7.62 17.07 -31.92
C PRO A 47 -7.50 15.54 -31.79
N ALA A 48 -8.43 14.90 -31.08
CA ALA A 48 -8.37 13.46 -30.78
C ALA A 48 -8.03 12.55 -31.98
N PRO A 49 -8.59 12.75 -33.19
CA PRO A 49 -8.27 11.89 -34.35
C PRO A 49 -6.84 11.94 -34.84
N LYS A 50 -6.07 12.95 -34.43
CA LYS A 50 -4.65 13.11 -34.77
C LYS A 50 -3.72 12.65 -33.65
N ARG A 51 -4.26 12.02 -32.60
CA ARG A 51 -3.48 11.56 -31.45
C ARG A 51 -3.35 10.05 -31.51
N SER A 52 -2.10 9.60 -31.57
CA SER A 52 -1.77 8.17 -31.62
C SER A 52 -0.66 7.83 -30.62
N PHE A 53 -0.79 6.67 -29.98
CA PHE A 53 0.19 6.13 -29.03
C PHE A 53 0.57 4.71 -29.45
N CYS A 54 1.86 4.45 -29.57
CA CYS A 54 2.39 3.13 -29.90
C CYS A 54 2.66 2.36 -28.59
N ASN A 55 1.92 1.27 -28.35
CA ASN A 55 2.14 0.39 -27.20
C ASN A 55 3.47 -0.34 -27.30
N THR A 56 3.84 -0.82 -28.50
CA THR A 56 5.10 -1.55 -28.74
C THR A 56 6.32 -0.72 -28.37
N CYS A 57 6.32 0.56 -28.76
CA CYS A 57 7.41 1.49 -28.46
C CYS A 57 7.22 2.24 -27.14
N SER A 58 6.04 2.18 -26.54
CA SER A 58 5.64 2.98 -25.37
C SER A 58 5.93 4.48 -25.55
N LYS A 59 5.48 5.06 -26.66
CA LYS A 59 5.66 6.49 -26.99
C LYS A 59 4.51 7.02 -27.85
N PHE A 60 4.24 8.32 -27.75
CA PHE A 60 3.36 9.01 -28.69
C PHE A 60 3.97 9.09 -30.09
N ILE A 61 3.10 9.08 -31.11
CA ILE A 61 3.44 9.24 -32.51
C ILE A 61 3.13 10.70 -32.88
N ILE A 62 4.17 11.44 -33.31
CA ILE A 62 4.06 12.85 -33.73
C ILE A 62 4.41 12.99 -35.20
N GLU A 63 5.42 12.26 -35.66
CA GLU A 63 5.92 12.24 -37.02
C GLU A 63 6.17 10.78 -37.43
N ASP A 64 5.99 10.49 -38.72
CA ASP A 64 6.47 9.27 -39.39
C ASP A 64 5.73 7.96 -39.00
N GLU A 65 4.43 7.89 -39.33
CA GLU A 65 3.57 6.72 -39.12
C GLU A 65 4.13 5.43 -39.77
N CYS A 66 4.89 5.56 -40.86
CA CYS A 66 5.49 4.44 -41.59
C CYS A 66 6.42 3.58 -40.72
N LYS A 67 7.09 4.16 -39.72
CA LYS A 67 7.96 3.41 -38.77
C LYS A 67 7.16 2.58 -37.75
N HIS A 68 5.84 2.70 -37.76
CA HIS A 68 4.94 2.07 -36.82
C HIS A 68 3.91 1.15 -37.50
N ALA A 69 4.06 0.87 -38.80
CA ALA A 69 3.09 0.11 -39.58
C ALA A 69 2.72 -1.27 -38.98
N GLU A 70 3.67 -1.97 -38.37
CA GLU A 70 3.46 -3.29 -37.75
C GLU A 70 3.31 -3.24 -36.22
N HIS A 71 3.24 -2.05 -35.63
CA HIS A 71 3.15 -1.90 -34.18
C HIS A 71 1.70 -1.88 -33.67
N SER A 72 1.52 -2.19 -32.38
CA SER A 72 0.23 -1.97 -31.71
C SER A 72 0.06 -0.49 -31.43
N ILE A 73 -0.90 0.15 -32.12
CA ILE A 73 -1.19 1.58 -32.00
C ILE A 73 -2.59 1.75 -31.41
N ILE A 74 -2.75 2.75 -30.55
CA ILE A 74 -4.02 3.30 -30.13
C ILE A 74 -4.18 4.67 -30.79
N SER A 75 -5.24 4.86 -31.57
CA SER A 75 -5.56 6.13 -32.25
C SER A 75 -6.80 6.77 -31.62
N ASP A 76 -7.18 7.96 -32.11
CA ASP A 76 -8.37 8.70 -31.66
C ASP A 76 -8.37 9.00 -30.14
N ILE A 77 -7.20 9.28 -29.56
CA ILE A 77 -7.05 9.40 -28.11
C ILE A 77 -7.77 10.65 -27.58
N THR A 78 -8.73 10.44 -26.68
CA THR A 78 -9.51 11.53 -26.06
C THR A 78 -8.74 12.27 -24.96
N ASP A 79 -9.18 13.47 -24.58
CA ASP A 79 -8.61 14.22 -23.44
C ASP A 79 -8.74 13.43 -22.12
N ASN A 80 -9.83 12.68 -21.97
CA ASN A 80 -10.01 11.80 -20.81
C ASN A 80 -8.94 10.72 -20.76
N GLN A 81 -8.63 10.07 -21.89
CA GLN A 81 -7.58 9.05 -21.94
C GLN A 81 -6.17 9.61 -21.72
N LEU A 82 -5.89 10.84 -22.17
CA LEU A 82 -4.61 11.51 -21.90
C LEU A 82 -4.42 11.82 -20.40
N SER A 83 -5.50 12.17 -19.71
CA SER A 83 -5.50 12.44 -18.26
C SER A 83 -5.63 11.20 -17.38
N HIS A 84 -6.02 10.05 -17.98
CA HIS A 84 -6.16 8.76 -17.31
C HIS A 84 -5.33 7.67 -18.01
N PRO A 85 -3.98 7.79 -18.05
CA PRO A 85 -3.11 6.82 -18.70
C PRO A 85 -3.30 5.37 -18.25
N SER A 86 -3.78 5.09 -17.04
CA SER A 86 -4.12 3.72 -16.62
C SER A 86 -5.28 3.09 -17.40
N GLU A 87 -6.11 3.87 -18.09
CA GLU A 87 -7.17 3.39 -18.99
C GLU A 87 -6.64 3.17 -20.42
N LEU A 88 -5.55 3.84 -20.79
CA LEU A 88 -4.92 3.75 -22.11
C LEU A 88 -3.85 2.63 -22.17
N LEU A 89 -3.01 2.56 -21.14
CA LEU A 89 -1.91 1.62 -21.06
C LEU A 89 -2.42 0.23 -20.68
N PRO A 90 -2.10 -0.82 -21.45
CA PRO A 90 -2.48 -2.17 -21.06
C PRO A 90 -1.82 -2.50 -19.71
N PRO A 91 -2.56 -3.08 -18.75
CA PRO A 91 -1.98 -3.48 -17.47
C PRO A 91 -0.82 -4.43 -17.70
N LEU A 92 0.29 -4.21 -17.02
CA LEU A 92 1.37 -5.19 -16.98
C LEU A 92 0.82 -6.34 -16.12
N VAL A 93 0.47 -7.47 -16.76
CA VAL A 93 -0.06 -8.66 -16.09
C VAL A 93 1.01 -9.73 -16.13
N ASN A 94 2.03 -9.59 -15.27
CA ASN A 94 2.92 -10.70 -14.96
C ASN A 94 2.92 -10.93 -13.46
N ALA A 95 2.21 -11.97 -13.01
CA ALA A 95 2.03 -12.33 -11.61
C ALA A 95 3.34 -12.50 -10.81
N LYS A 96 4.49 -12.68 -11.49
CA LYS A 96 5.82 -12.82 -10.86
C LYS A 96 6.63 -11.52 -10.78
N LYS A 97 6.29 -10.47 -11.54
CA LYS A 97 7.09 -9.24 -11.64
C LYS A 97 6.28 -7.96 -11.42
N GLU A 98 5.16 -7.85 -12.12
CA GLU A 98 4.37 -6.62 -12.24
C GLU A 98 2.90 -7.06 -12.28
N ALA A 99 2.25 -7.21 -11.13
CA ALA A 99 0.81 -7.41 -11.09
C ALA A 99 0.18 -6.05 -10.85
N GLN A 100 -0.15 -5.34 -11.93
CA GLN A 100 -0.77 -4.02 -11.84
C GLN A 100 -2.29 -4.17 -11.63
N TYR A 101 -2.74 -4.02 -10.40
CA TYR A 101 -4.16 -3.95 -10.08
C TYR A 101 -4.63 -2.50 -10.12
N LEU A 102 -5.72 -2.25 -10.82
CA LEU A 102 -6.27 -0.92 -11.02
C LEU A 102 -7.49 -0.73 -10.12
N PHE A 103 -7.43 0.26 -9.22
CA PHE A 103 -8.53 0.59 -8.32
C PHE A 103 -9.82 0.90 -9.06
N SER A 104 -10.93 0.43 -8.51
CA SER A 104 -12.27 0.89 -8.88
C SER A 104 -12.42 2.40 -8.67
N LYS A 105 -13.29 3.03 -9.46
CA LYS A 105 -13.59 4.47 -9.36
C LYS A 105 -14.09 4.84 -7.96
N GLU A 106 -14.90 3.98 -7.35
CA GLU A 106 -15.44 4.17 -6.00
C GLU A 106 -14.33 4.16 -4.94
N SER A 107 -13.35 3.27 -5.08
CA SER A 107 -12.22 3.19 -4.14
C SER A 107 -11.26 4.37 -4.29
N VAL A 108 -11.00 4.82 -5.52
CA VAL A 108 -10.22 6.04 -5.77
C VAL A 108 -10.92 7.24 -5.13
N LYS A 109 -12.21 7.42 -5.41
CA LYS A 109 -13.01 8.52 -4.86
C LYS A 109 -13.01 8.50 -3.33
N PHE A 110 -13.24 7.34 -2.71
CA PHE A 110 -13.21 7.20 -1.26
C PHE A 110 -11.86 7.63 -0.65
N LEU A 111 -10.73 7.20 -1.23
CA LEU A 111 -9.41 7.54 -0.74
C LEU A 111 -9.15 9.06 -0.84
N VAL A 112 -9.46 9.66 -1.98
CA VAL A 112 -9.26 11.09 -2.20
C VAL A 112 -10.18 11.94 -1.33
N ASP A 113 -11.46 11.58 -1.20
CA ASP A 113 -12.40 12.26 -0.30
C ASP A 113 -11.91 12.15 1.15
N THR A 114 -11.34 11.01 1.54
CA THR A 114 -10.70 10.82 2.86
C THR A 114 -9.54 11.79 3.03
N PHE A 115 -8.66 11.92 2.04
CA PHE A 115 -7.51 12.83 2.13
C PHE A 115 -7.95 14.29 2.31
N LEU A 116 -8.94 14.73 1.54
CA LEU A 116 -9.53 16.06 1.67
C LEU A 116 -10.15 16.26 3.06
N SER A 117 -10.90 15.28 3.57
CA SER A 117 -11.55 15.39 4.89
C SER A 117 -10.55 15.46 6.06
N LEU A 118 -9.35 14.91 5.87
CA LEU A 118 -8.24 14.97 6.81
C LEU A 118 -7.34 16.20 6.60
N ASN A 119 -7.74 17.11 5.72
CA ASN A 119 -7.03 18.34 5.34
C ASN A 119 -5.64 18.11 4.75
N TYR A 120 -5.40 16.95 4.12
CA TYR A 120 -4.18 16.77 3.34
C TYR A 120 -4.23 17.63 2.08
N LYS A 121 -3.06 18.10 1.65
CA LYS A 121 -2.84 18.92 0.45
C LYS A 121 -1.85 18.28 -0.51
N TYR A 122 -0.94 17.46 0.00
CA TYR A 122 0.13 16.84 -0.78
C TYR A 122 0.03 15.33 -0.67
N VAL A 123 -0.10 14.63 -1.80
CA VAL A 123 -0.29 13.18 -1.86
C VAL A 123 0.88 12.53 -2.59
N ILE A 124 1.63 11.70 -1.86
CA ILE A 124 2.70 10.88 -2.43
C ILE A 124 2.08 9.55 -2.86
N CYS A 125 1.96 9.34 -4.17
CA CYS A 125 1.39 8.14 -4.76
C CYS A 125 2.51 7.15 -5.11
N ILE A 126 2.69 6.07 -4.33
CA ILE A 126 3.67 5.01 -4.67
C ILE A 126 2.94 3.81 -5.28
N GLY A 127 3.10 3.59 -6.58
CA GLY A 127 2.43 2.49 -7.28
C GLY A 127 0.90 2.66 -7.35
N THR A 128 0.40 3.90 -7.35
CA THR A 128 -1.05 4.19 -7.31
C THR A 128 -1.47 5.18 -8.42
N PRO A 129 -1.24 4.84 -9.70
CA PRO A 129 -1.43 5.76 -10.82
C PRO A 129 -2.86 6.32 -10.89
N ARG A 130 -3.89 5.50 -10.67
CA ARG A 130 -5.30 5.96 -10.70
C ARG A 130 -5.64 7.02 -9.66
N ILE A 131 -4.99 7.00 -8.50
CA ILE A 131 -5.18 8.04 -7.48
C ILE A 131 -4.54 9.34 -7.96
N HIS A 132 -3.33 9.26 -8.49
CA HIS A 132 -2.62 10.40 -9.06
C HIS A 132 -3.40 11.02 -10.24
N GLU A 133 -3.85 10.21 -11.19
CA GLU A 133 -4.66 10.61 -12.35
C GLU A 133 -5.93 11.37 -11.93
N TYR A 134 -6.68 10.81 -10.97
CA TYR A 134 -7.89 11.46 -10.48
C TYR A 134 -7.60 12.78 -9.75
N ILE A 135 -6.52 12.84 -8.97
CA ILE A 135 -6.09 14.09 -8.32
C ILE A 135 -5.76 15.16 -9.37
N GLN A 136 -4.90 14.83 -10.35
CA GLN A 136 -4.43 15.78 -11.36
C GLN A 136 -5.55 16.28 -12.28
N SER A 137 -6.49 15.40 -12.64
CA SER A 137 -7.57 15.74 -13.58
C SER A 137 -8.75 16.45 -12.94
N SER A 138 -9.09 16.11 -11.69
CA SER A 138 -10.44 16.36 -11.16
C SER A 138 -10.47 17.04 -9.79
N VAL A 139 -9.35 17.14 -9.08
CA VAL A 139 -9.35 17.55 -7.66
C VAL A 139 -8.58 18.85 -7.45
N LYS A 140 -9.32 19.93 -7.22
CA LYS A 140 -8.73 21.22 -6.84
C LYS A 140 -8.24 21.18 -5.40
N GLY A 141 -7.07 21.76 -5.13
CA GLY A 141 -6.52 21.92 -3.77
C GLY A 141 -5.66 20.75 -3.28
N LEU A 142 -5.55 19.68 -4.07
CA LEU A 142 -4.54 18.63 -3.86
C LEU A 142 -3.44 18.74 -4.92
N SER A 143 -2.21 18.48 -4.51
CA SER A 143 -1.08 18.23 -5.38
C SER A 143 -0.60 16.79 -5.17
N SER A 144 -0.20 16.10 -6.22
CA SER A 144 0.29 14.73 -6.10
C SER A 144 1.54 14.47 -6.94
N ILE A 145 2.36 13.56 -6.44
CA ILE A 145 3.54 13.03 -7.13
C ILE A 145 3.44 11.50 -7.23
N LEU A 146 3.65 10.96 -8.42
CA LEU A 146 3.62 9.52 -8.68
C LEU A 146 5.04 8.94 -8.70
N LEU A 147 5.29 7.99 -7.81
CA LEU A 147 6.49 7.17 -7.77
C LEU A 147 6.10 5.76 -8.23
N ASP A 148 6.54 5.36 -9.42
CA ASP A 148 6.18 4.06 -9.99
C ASP A 148 7.38 3.40 -10.67
N ILE A 149 7.35 2.07 -10.72
CA ILE A 149 8.33 1.26 -11.46
C ILE A 149 8.01 1.24 -12.96
N ASP A 150 6.74 1.45 -13.32
CA ASP A 150 6.31 1.51 -14.71
C ASP A 150 6.76 2.81 -15.37
N ARG A 151 7.85 2.71 -16.14
CA ARG A 151 8.43 3.85 -16.85
C ARG A 151 7.51 4.44 -17.93
N ARG A 152 6.44 3.76 -18.34
CA ARG A 152 5.54 4.25 -19.41
C ARG A 152 4.87 5.57 -19.02
N TYR A 153 4.68 5.82 -17.72
CA TYR A 153 4.13 7.05 -17.17
C TYR A 153 4.99 8.31 -17.42
N HIS A 154 6.28 8.18 -17.76
CA HIS A 154 7.08 9.33 -18.24
C HIS A 154 6.48 10.02 -19.46
N ASN A 155 5.68 9.30 -20.26
CA ASN A 155 5.06 9.87 -21.45
C ASN A 155 3.86 10.77 -21.11
N PHE A 156 3.28 10.69 -19.91
CA PHE A 156 2.01 11.35 -19.61
C PHE A 156 2.15 12.44 -18.53
N PHE A 157 3.09 12.29 -17.61
CA PHE A 157 3.26 13.21 -16.49
C PHE A 157 4.56 13.99 -16.60
N GLY A 158 4.54 15.23 -16.11
CA GLY A 158 5.68 16.12 -16.13
C GLY A 158 6.83 15.68 -15.20
N PRO A 159 8.04 16.26 -15.37
CA PRO A 159 9.20 15.98 -14.52
C PRO A 159 8.99 16.26 -13.02
N LEU A 160 8.01 17.09 -12.65
CA LEU A 160 7.67 17.39 -11.27
C LEU A 160 6.55 16.51 -10.69
N GLU A 161 5.91 15.72 -11.55
CA GLU A 161 4.70 14.94 -11.22
C GLU A 161 5.00 13.44 -11.17
N PHE A 162 6.05 12.98 -11.87
CA PHE A 162 6.41 11.57 -11.94
C PHE A 162 7.89 11.31 -11.64
N CYS A 163 8.15 10.25 -10.89
CA CYS A 163 9.48 9.76 -10.55
C CYS A 163 9.58 8.26 -10.81
N TRP A 164 10.51 7.86 -11.68
CA TRP A 164 10.80 6.44 -11.86
C TRP A 164 11.48 5.87 -10.62
N TYR A 165 10.80 4.94 -9.96
CA TYR A 165 11.12 4.56 -8.59
C TYR A 165 10.82 3.08 -8.31
N ASN A 166 11.67 2.44 -7.53
CA ASN A 166 11.46 1.08 -7.04
C ASN A 166 11.21 1.07 -5.53
N SER A 167 10.01 0.67 -5.13
CA SER A 167 9.58 0.65 -3.72
C SER A 167 10.22 -0.45 -2.89
N PHE A 168 10.72 -1.54 -3.48
CA PHE A 168 11.34 -2.64 -2.71
C PHE A 168 12.72 -2.30 -2.16
N ASN A 169 13.42 -1.34 -2.76
CA ASN A 169 14.77 -0.96 -2.37
C ASN A 169 14.98 0.56 -2.23
N ASN A 170 13.89 1.34 -2.26
CA ASN A 170 13.89 2.79 -2.18
C ASN A 170 14.83 3.45 -3.20
N HIS A 171 14.83 2.96 -4.44
CA HIS A 171 15.74 3.42 -5.49
C HIS A 171 15.05 4.34 -6.48
N PHE A 172 15.61 5.54 -6.65
CA PHE A 172 15.29 6.43 -7.76
C PHE A 172 16.25 6.15 -8.92
N PHE A 173 15.71 5.90 -10.11
CA PHE A 173 16.53 5.59 -11.28
C PHE A 173 17.29 6.81 -11.83
N PHE A 174 16.81 8.01 -11.53
CA PHE A 174 17.45 9.28 -11.85
C PHE A 174 17.67 10.11 -10.59
N LYS A 175 18.80 10.82 -10.52
CA LYS A 175 19.14 11.68 -9.37
C LYS A 175 18.19 12.86 -9.28
N GLU A 176 17.79 13.39 -10.43
CA GLU A 176 16.84 14.49 -10.58
C GLU A 176 15.49 14.12 -9.99
N ALA A 177 15.01 12.89 -10.22
CA ALA A 177 13.76 12.39 -9.64
C ALA A 177 13.81 12.34 -8.10
N GLN A 178 14.97 11.98 -7.53
CA GLN A 178 15.15 12.03 -6.07
C GLN A 178 15.07 13.48 -5.54
N LEU A 179 15.65 14.46 -6.23
CA LEU A 179 15.59 15.87 -5.83
C LEU A 179 14.15 16.39 -5.90
N VAL A 180 13.42 16.09 -6.97
CA VAL A 180 12.00 16.43 -7.12
C VAL A 180 11.18 15.85 -5.96
N PHE A 181 11.40 14.59 -5.61
CA PHE A 181 10.72 13.98 -4.46
C PHE A 181 11.08 14.65 -3.13
N GLU A 182 12.36 14.98 -2.90
CA GLU A 182 12.79 15.69 -1.69
C GLU A 182 12.18 17.09 -1.59
N ASP A 183 12.05 17.80 -2.71
CA ASP A 183 11.41 19.12 -2.73
C ASP A 183 9.89 19.02 -2.56
N PHE A 184 9.27 17.96 -3.09
CA PHE A 184 7.87 17.65 -2.78
C PHE A 184 7.67 17.38 -1.27
N LEU A 185 8.58 16.65 -0.61
CA LEU A 185 8.52 16.45 0.84
C LEU A 185 8.68 17.74 1.66
N LYS A 186 9.45 18.70 1.16
CA LYS A 186 9.63 20.03 1.79
C LYS A 186 8.48 20.98 1.49
N SER A 187 7.68 20.68 0.46
CA SER A 187 6.48 21.46 0.16
C SER A 187 5.61 21.55 1.41
N SER A 188 5.01 22.72 1.65
CA SER A 188 4.30 23.08 2.89
C SER A 188 5.06 22.86 4.21
N ARG A 189 6.40 22.85 4.21
CA ARG A 189 7.21 22.49 5.38
C ARG A 189 6.86 21.08 5.91
N GLY A 190 6.31 20.22 5.05
CA GLY A 190 5.82 18.88 5.38
C GLY A 190 4.41 18.82 5.94
N GLU A 191 3.78 19.95 6.25
CA GLU A 191 2.43 19.93 6.80
C GLU A 191 1.44 19.43 5.75
N ASN A 192 0.45 18.65 6.18
CA ASN A 192 -0.64 18.18 5.33
C ASN A 192 -0.19 17.25 4.17
N THR A 193 0.92 16.54 4.35
CA THR A 193 1.39 15.52 3.41
C THR A 193 0.93 14.12 3.83
N VAL A 194 0.51 13.29 2.87
CA VAL A 194 0.14 11.89 3.08
C VAL A 194 0.74 11.02 1.99
N LEU A 195 1.13 9.80 2.35
CA LEU A 195 1.60 8.79 1.41
C LEU A 195 0.54 7.70 1.23
N VAL A 196 0.27 7.33 -0.02
CA VAL A 196 -0.60 6.20 -0.37
C VAL A 196 0.15 5.24 -1.26
N THR A 197 0.02 3.93 -0.99
CA THR A 197 0.74 2.91 -1.73
C THR A 197 -0.05 1.63 -1.92
N ASP A 198 0.12 1.02 -3.08
CA ASP A 198 -0.45 -0.28 -3.45
C ASP A 198 0.62 -1.18 -4.09
N PRO A 199 1.54 -1.72 -3.29
CA PRO A 199 2.64 -2.52 -3.81
C PRO A 199 2.15 -3.92 -4.24
N PRO A 200 2.90 -4.61 -5.13
CA PRO A 200 2.55 -5.95 -5.58
C PRO A 200 2.33 -6.95 -4.42
N PHE A 201 1.19 -7.63 -4.39
CA PHE A 201 0.79 -8.51 -3.28
C PHE A 201 1.67 -9.76 -3.09
N GLY A 202 2.38 -10.19 -4.14
CA GLY A 202 3.37 -11.27 -4.07
C GLY A 202 4.70 -10.84 -3.46
N GLY A 203 4.89 -9.54 -3.21
CA GLY A 203 6.11 -8.99 -2.64
C GLY A 203 6.28 -9.27 -1.15
N ARG A 204 7.53 -9.25 -0.69
CA ARG A 204 7.85 -9.29 0.74
C ARG A 204 7.46 -7.97 1.41
N THR A 205 6.83 -8.04 2.58
CA THR A 205 6.42 -6.86 3.35
C THR A 205 7.59 -6.19 4.04
N GLU A 206 8.64 -6.93 4.40
CA GLU A 206 9.76 -6.39 5.20
C GLU A 206 10.59 -5.35 4.42
N PRO A 207 10.97 -5.56 3.14
CA PRO A 207 11.63 -4.52 2.35
C PRO A 207 10.77 -3.28 2.13
N LEU A 208 9.46 -3.44 1.89
CA LEU A 208 8.52 -2.33 1.75
C LEU A 208 8.43 -1.50 3.04
N ALA A 209 8.32 -2.16 4.19
CA ALA A 209 8.32 -1.49 5.49
C ALA A 209 9.63 -0.72 5.75
N GLN A 210 10.77 -1.27 5.33
CA GLN A 210 12.07 -0.58 5.39
C GLN A 210 12.10 0.67 4.50
N THR A 211 11.53 0.59 3.30
CA THR A 211 11.37 1.74 2.41
C THR A 211 10.50 2.82 3.06
N PHE A 212 9.32 2.47 3.57
CA PHE A 212 8.43 3.43 4.23
C PHE A 212 9.08 4.08 5.45
N SER A 213 9.79 3.31 6.27
CA SER A 213 10.56 3.83 7.40
C SER A 213 11.64 4.82 6.95
N THR A 214 12.30 4.54 5.82
CA THR A 214 13.35 5.40 5.25
C THR A 214 12.76 6.70 4.71
N ILE A 215 11.63 6.64 4.01
CA ILE A 215 10.89 7.83 3.55
C ILE A 215 10.46 8.67 4.75
N ASN A 216 9.89 8.03 5.79
CA ASN A 216 9.45 8.72 7.00
C ASN A 216 10.62 9.40 7.75
N ASN A 217 11.77 8.73 7.86
CA ASN A 217 12.97 9.34 8.48
C ASN A 217 13.47 10.54 7.66
N LYS A 218 13.45 10.43 6.33
CA LYS A 218 13.77 11.57 5.45
C LYS A 218 12.78 12.71 5.63
N TYR A 219 11.48 12.42 5.65
CA TYR A 219 10.43 13.40 5.93
C TYR A 219 10.67 14.13 7.27
N LYS A 220 10.95 13.41 8.36
CA LYS A 220 11.29 14.02 9.67
C LYS A 220 12.52 14.92 9.58
N SER A 221 13.58 14.47 8.91
CA SER A 221 14.81 15.26 8.77
C SER A 221 14.61 16.55 7.98
N LEU A 222 13.72 16.54 6.98
CA LEU A 222 13.49 17.68 6.08
C LEU A 222 12.51 18.69 6.69
N THR A 223 11.56 18.23 7.49
CA THR A 223 10.45 19.06 8.02
C THR A 223 10.74 19.63 9.40
N LYS A 224 11.80 19.16 10.09
CA LYS A 224 12.17 19.54 11.47
C LYS A 224 11.03 19.35 12.49
N GLY A 225 9.94 18.67 12.10
CA GLY A 225 8.81 18.37 12.96
C GLY A 225 8.99 17.04 13.71
N ASN A 226 8.29 16.91 14.83
CA ASN A 226 8.24 15.66 15.61
C ASN A 226 7.19 14.65 15.10
N GLY A 227 6.46 14.97 14.03
CA GLY A 227 5.38 14.15 13.49
C GLY A 227 5.87 13.00 12.60
N GLU A 228 5.14 11.89 12.62
CA GLU A 228 5.28 10.81 11.63
C GLU A 228 4.58 11.22 10.32
N LEU A 229 5.12 10.78 9.17
CA LEU A 229 4.44 10.90 7.89
C LEU A 229 3.17 10.02 7.90
N PRO A 230 1.97 10.58 7.70
CA PRO A 230 0.75 9.79 7.57
C PRO A 230 0.79 8.88 6.32
N MET A 231 0.38 7.62 6.48
CA MET A 231 0.49 6.61 5.42
C MET A 231 -0.77 5.77 5.26
N PHE A 232 -1.09 5.43 4.02
CA PHE A 232 -2.12 4.47 3.61
C PHE A 232 -1.45 3.36 2.78
N TRP A 233 -1.17 2.23 3.43
CA TRP A 233 -0.65 1.03 2.77
C TRP A 233 -1.82 0.10 2.44
N ILE A 234 -2.15 0.02 1.16
CA ILE A 234 -3.22 -0.81 0.64
C ILE A 234 -2.66 -2.21 0.40
N PHE A 235 -3.19 -3.20 1.12
CA PHE A 235 -2.65 -4.56 1.09
C PHE A 235 -3.67 -5.62 1.56
N PRO A 236 -3.49 -6.92 1.25
CA PRO A 236 -4.43 -7.94 1.68
C PRO A 236 -4.49 -8.11 3.20
N TYR A 237 -5.70 -8.25 3.77
CA TYR A 237 -5.92 -8.31 5.23
C TYR A 237 -5.16 -9.45 5.92
N PHE A 238 -4.86 -10.54 5.21
CA PHE A 238 -4.19 -11.70 5.79
C PHE A 238 -2.69 -11.48 6.02
N MET A 239 -2.14 -10.36 5.51
CA MET A 239 -0.76 -9.92 5.72
C MET A 239 -0.62 -8.97 6.93
N GLU A 240 -1.72 -8.67 7.63
CA GLU A 240 -1.69 -7.82 8.84
C GLU A 240 -0.63 -8.24 9.87
N PRO A 241 -0.43 -9.54 10.21
CA PRO A 241 0.61 -9.93 11.15
C PRO A 241 2.02 -9.54 10.68
N GLN A 242 2.31 -9.67 9.39
CA GLN A 242 3.60 -9.33 8.81
C GLN A 242 3.81 -7.82 8.80
N ILE A 243 2.78 -7.05 8.41
CA ILE A 243 2.80 -5.59 8.45
C ILE A 243 3.05 -5.10 9.88
N GLN A 244 2.26 -5.56 10.86
CA GLN A 244 2.42 -5.16 12.27
C GLN A 244 3.72 -5.66 12.91
N ASN A 245 4.36 -6.67 12.35
CA ASN A 245 5.69 -7.09 12.80
C ASN A 245 6.77 -6.11 12.36
N SER A 246 6.62 -5.49 11.19
CA SER A 246 7.57 -4.50 10.66
C SER A 246 7.22 -3.06 11.04
N LEU A 247 5.93 -2.72 11.13
CA LEU A 247 5.38 -1.40 11.44
C LEU A 247 4.26 -1.56 12.52
N PRO A 248 4.62 -1.69 13.81
CA PRO A 248 3.67 -1.98 14.88
C PRO A 248 2.57 -0.93 15.09
N GLU A 249 2.80 0.30 14.66
CA GLU A 249 1.87 1.42 14.72
C GLU A 249 0.75 1.35 13.68
N PHE A 250 0.89 0.49 12.65
CA PHE A 250 -0.10 0.36 11.60
C PHE A 250 -1.34 -0.41 12.07
N GLN A 251 -2.50 0.18 11.80
CA GLN A 251 -3.82 -0.38 12.09
C GLN A 251 -4.58 -0.62 10.79
N MET A 252 -5.34 -1.71 10.76
CA MET A 252 -6.19 -2.06 9.62
C MET A 252 -7.55 -1.34 9.70
N VAL A 253 -7.89 -0.61 8.64
CA VAL A 253 -9.22 -0.03 8.40
C VAL A 253 -10.11 -1.09 7.78
N ASP A 254 -11.38 -1.14 8.18
CA ASP A 254 -12.34 -2.16 7.73
C ASP A 254 -12.80 -1.96 6.27
N TYR A 255 -12.47 -0.84 5.63
CA TYR A 255 -12.85 -0.53 4.25
C TYR A 255 -12.31 -1.56 3.26
N LYS A 256 -13.20 -2.15 2.47
CA LYS A 256 -12.89 -3.11 1.42
C LYS A 256 -12.51 -2.35 0.15
N VAL A 257 -11.22 -2.36 -0.20
CA VAL A 257 -10.73 -1.70 -1.42
C VAL A 257 -11.00 -2.59 -2.62
N GLU A 258 -11.66 -2.07 -3.65
CA GLU A 258 -12.08 -2.81 -4.84
C GLU A 258 -11.27 -2.43 -6.08
N TYR A 259 -11.12 -3.37 -7.00
CA TYR A 259 -10.33 -3.25 -8.23
C TYR A 259 -11.13 -3.68 -9.45
N ASP A 260 -10.97 -2.96 -10.57
CA ASP A 260 -11.71 -3.24 -11.81
C ASP A 260 -11.19 -4.49 -12.54
N ASN A 261 -9.88 -4.70 -12.51
CA ASN A 261 -9.19 -5.68 -13.35
C ASN A 261 -8.81 -6.98 -12.61
N HIS A 262 -9.34 -7.24 -11.41
CA HIS A 262 -9.05 -8.47 -10.68
C HIS A 262 -10.30 -9.32 -10.37
N PRO A 263 -10.39 -10.57 -10.88
CA PRO A 263 -11.60 -11.39 -10.81
C PRO A 263 -12.07 -11.75 -9.38
N LEU A 264 -11.21 -11.60 -8.37
CA LEU A 264 -11.55 -11.92 -6.98
C LEU A 264 -11.61 -10.69 -6.05
N PHE A 265 -11.31 -9.48 -6.54
CA PHE A 265 -11.21 -8.26 -5.71
C PHE A 265 -12.32 -7.25 -6.00
N HIS A 266 -13.51 -7.74 -6.36
CA HIS A 266 -14.72 -6.94 -6.48
C HIS A 266 -15.91 -7.65 -5.80
N ASN A 267 -16.97 -6.90 -5.50
CA ASN A 267 -18.26 -7.45 -5.10
C ASN A 267 -19.07 -7.93 -6.33
N GLY A 268 -19.97 -8.89 -6.16
CA GLY A 268 -20.91 -9.34 -7.22
C GLY A 268 -20.83 -10.82 -7.62
N SER A 269 -21.61 -11.22 -8.64
CA SER A 269 -21.81 -12.60 -9.08
C SER A 269 -20.54 -13.31 -9.56
N LYS A 270 -19.57 -12.56 -10.09
CA LYS A 270 -18.24 -13.05 -10.50
C LYS A 270 -17.15 -12.83 -9.43
N GLY A 271 -17.46 -12.14 -8.33
CA GLY A 271 -16.51 -11.75 -7.28
C GLY A 271 -16.55 -12.66 -6.06
N ARG A 272 -15.77 -12.32 -5.02
CA ARG A 272 -15.82 -13.07 -3.75
C ARG A 272 -17.12 -12.77 -3.01
N LYS A 273 -17.77 -13.82 -2.50
CA LYS A 273 -19.00 -13.72 -1.68
C LYS A 273 -18.86 -12.79 -0.47
N GLN A 274 -17.65 -12.59 0.06
CA GLN A 274 -17.40 -11.71 1.21
C GLN A 274 -16.72 -10.37 0.85
N GLY A 275 -16.63 -10.07 -0.44
CA GLY A 275 -15.97 -8.90 -1.00
C GLY A 275 -14.46 -9.01 -1.08
N SER A 276 -13.82 -7.92 -1.52
CA SER A 276 -12.38 -7.85 -1.71
C SER A 276 -11.62 -8.21 -0.42
N PRO A 277 -10.47 -8.92 -0.50
CA PRO A 277 -9.58 -9.16 0.62
C PRO A 277 -8.62 -8.00 0.91
N VAL A 278 -8.64 -6.93 0.11
CA VAL A 278 -7.71 -5.81 0.24
C VAL A 278 -8.26 -4.76 1.20
N ARG A 279 -7.41 -4.28 2.11
CA ARG A 279 -7.72 -3.29 3.15
C ARG A 279 -6.67 -2.19 3.15
N ILE A 280 -6.93 -1.14 3.91
CA ILE A 280 -5.99 -0.07 4.18
C ILE A 280 -5.32 -0.32 5.53
N PHE A 281 -3.99 -0.29 5.57
CA PHE A 281 -3.19 -0.24 6.78
C PHE A 281 -2.62 1.17 6.94
N THR A 282 -2.74 1.75 8.14
CA THR A 282 -2.37 3.15 8.35
C THR A 282 -1.86 3.39 9.76
N ASN A 283 -0.95 4.36 9.91
CA ASN A 283 -0.53 4.92 11.20
C ASN A 283 -1.45 6.06 11.69
N ILE A 284 -2.50 6.40 10.94
CA ILE A 284 -3.53 7.37 11.34
C ILE A 284 -4.57 6.67 12.23
N SER A 285 -5.17 7.41 13.16
CA SER A 285 -6.25 6.85 13.97
C SER A 285 -7.43 6.44 13.08
N CYS A 286 -7.82 5.16 13.14
CA CYS A 286 -8.99 4.66 12.40
C CYS A 286 -10.32 5.35 12.82
N SER A 287 -10.33 6.11 13.92
CA SER A 287 -11.46 6.94 14.32
C SER A 287 -11.69 8.13 13.39
N GLN A 288 -10.62 8.66 12.78
CA GLN A 288 -10.63 9.82 11.90
C GLN A 288 -11.04 9.46 10.47
N ILE A 289 -10.90 8.19 10.08
CA ILE A 289 -11.26 7.70 8.75
C ILE A 289 -12.73 7.30 8.73
N LYS A 290 -13.58 8.20 8.24
CA LYS A 290 -15.03 7.96 8.11
C LYS A 290 -15.33 7.04 6.94
N LEU A 291 -16.06 5.95 7.18
CA LEU A 291 -16.46 5.01 6.12
C LEU A 291 -17.89 5.27 5.63
N PRO A 292 -18.24 4.88 4.38
CA PRO A 292 -19.58 5.07 3.83
C PRO A 292 -20.68 4.38 4.69
N PRO A 293 -21.73 5.08 5.13
CA PRO A 293 -22.70 4.54 6.07
C PRO A 293 -23.58 3.40 5.49
N ASP A 294 -23.63 3.25 4.16
CA ASP A 294 -24.43 2.22 3.48
C ASP A 294 -23.96 0.81 3.84
N ASN A 295 -22.65 0.61 3.99
CA ASN A 295 -22.04 -0.70 4.26
C ASN A 295 -21.25 -0.75 5.58
N TYR A 296 -21.04 0.40 6.22
CA TYR A 296 -20.22 0.52 7.42
C TYR A 296 -20.98 1.22 8.55
N ARG A 297 -20.50 1.05 9.78
CA ARG A 297 -21.04 1.67 10.99
C ARG A 297 -19.91 2.09 11.94
N PHE A 298 -20.14 3.10 12.75
CA PHE A 298 -19.19 3.43 13.82
C PHE A 298 -19.34 2.48 15.00
N CYS A 299 -18.23 1.93 15.50
CA CYS A 299 -18.20 1.16 16.74
C CYS A 299 -17.62 2.02 17.87
N HIS A 300 -18.50 2.58 18.71
CA HIS A 300 -18.09 3.41 19.85
C HIS A 300 -17.14 2.70 20.82
N LYS A 301 -17.32 1.38 21.04
CA LYS A 301 -16.45 0.59 21.95
C LYS A 301 -15.02 0.45 21.44
N CYS A 302 -14.85 0.34 20.12
CA CYS A 302 -13.52 0.28 19.48
C CYS A 302 -13.02 1.65 19.01
N ASN A 303 -13.86 2.68 19.08
CA ASN A 303 -13.62 4.01 18.53
C ASN A 303 -13.13 3.98 17.07
N LYS A 304 -13.81 3.23 16.20
CA LYS A 304 -13.49 3.16 14.76
C LYS A 304 -14.69 2.75 13.92
N TRP A 305 -14.65 3.06 12.63
CA TRP A 305 -15.60 2.55 11.66
C TRP A 305 -15.32 1.09 11.32
N VAL A 306 -16.39 0.29 11.22
CA VAL A 306 -16.34 -1.15 10.96
C VAL A 306 -17.42 -1.55 9.96
N ALA A 307 -17.21 -2.64 9.24
CA ALA A 307 -18.23 -3.19 8.35
C ALA A 307 -19.48 -3.59 9.17
N LYS A 308 -20.69 -3.45 8.60
CA LYS A 308 -21.94 -3.75 9.32
C LYS A 308 -21.97 -5.19 9.86
N GLU A 309 -21.45 -6.14 9.09
CA GLU A 309 -21.32 -7.56 9.45
C GLU A 309 -20.23 -7.87 10.50
N ASN A 310 -19.30 -6.94 10.75
CA ASN A 310 -18.25 -7.08 11.75
C ASN A 310 -18.80 -6.77 13.15
N LYS A 311 -19.34 -7.78 13.84
CA LYS A 311 -19.93 -7.63 15.18
C LYS A 311 -18.84 -7.49 16.26
N HIS A 312 -19.04 -6.55 17.17
CA HIS A 312 -18.14 -6.36 18.32
C HIS A 312 -18.23 -7.55 19.28
N CYS A 313 -17.09 -8.15 19.61
CA CYS A 313 -17.01 -9.18 20.64
C CYS A 313 -16.82 -8.53 22.02
N MET A 314 -17.83 -8.66 22.88
CA MET A 314 -17.79 -8.12 24.25
C MET A 314 -16.68 -8.72 25.12
N ILE A 315 -16.29 -9.97 24.86
CA ILE A 315 -15.29 -10.69 25.66
C ILE A 315 -13.87 -10.26 25.26
N CYS A 316 -13.59 -10.17 23.96
CA CYS A 316 -12.29 -9.72 23.47
C CYS A 316 -12.16 -8.20 23.38
N ALA A 317 -13.27 -7.45 23.53
CA ALA A 317 -13.35 -6.00 23.38
C ALA A 317 -12.84 -5.48 22.01
N ILE A 318 -13.06 -6.26 20.94
CA ILE A 318 -12.64 -5.92 19.57
C ILE A 318 -13.75 -6.20 18.56
N CYS A 319 -13.67 -5.60 17.38
CA CYS A 319 -14.41 -6.03 16.18
C CYS A 319 -13.50 -6.95 15.35
N PRO A 320 -13.64 -8.28 15.47
CA PRO A 320 -12.62 -9.24 15.07
C PRO A 320 -12.69 -9.68 13.60
N SER A 321 -13.80 -9.42 12.89
CA SER A 321 -13.93 -9.87 11.51
C SER A 321 -12.94 -9.16 10.61
N LYS A 322 -12.26 -9.93 9.75
CA LYS A 322 -11.34 -9.40 8.74
C LYS A 322 -11.78 -9.73 7.32
N ASN A 323 -12.46 -10.87 7.15
CA ASN A 323 -12.82 -11.43 5.86
C ASN A 323 -14.32 -11.31 5.52
N GLY A 324 -15.06 -10.41 6.18
CA GLY A 324 -16.50 -10.22 5.95
C GLY A 324 -17.40 -11.30 6.54
N GLN A 325 -16.87 -12.25 7.32
CA GLN A 325 -17.69 -13.20 8.07
C GLN A 325 -17.84 -12.78 9.52
N THR A 326 -18.99 -12.98 10.15
CA THR A 326 -19.14 -12.76 11.59
C THR A 326 -18.36 -13.83 12.37
N TYR A 327 -17.32 -13.41 13.09
CA TYR A 327 -16.49 -14.32 13.90
C TYR A 327 -17.20 -14.69 15.20
N THR A 328 -16.87 -15.87 15.73
CA THR A 328 -17.37 -16.39 16.99
C THR A 328 -16.25 -16.45 18.03
N HIS A 329 -16.54 -16.07 19.27
CA HIS A 329 -15.57 -16.18 20.36
C HIS A 329 -15.43 -17.63 20.82
N CYS A 330 -14.21 -18.17 20.82
CA CYS A 330 -13.90 -19.44 21.46
C CYS A 330 -13.46 -19.19 22.90
N LYS A 331 -14.25 -19.67 23.87
CA LYS A 331 -13.96 -19.51 25.31
C LYS A 331 -12.65 -20.20 25.73
N LEU A 332 -12.39 -21.39 25.20
CA LEU A 332 -11.19 -22.18 25.52
C LEU A 332 -9.91 -21.51 25.00
N CYS A 333 -9.90 -21.06 23.74
CA CYS A 333 -8.76 -20.34 23.17
C CYS A 333 -8.73 -18.84 23.52
N LYS A 334 -9.76 -18.33 24.22
CA LYS A 334 -9.93 -16.92 24.61
C LYS A 334 -9.74 -15.94 23.44
N ARG A 335 -10.20 -16.32 22.24
CA ARG A 335 -10.04 -15.52 21.01
C ARG A 335 -11.21 -15.68 20.06
N CYS A 336 -11.42 -14.67 19.22
CA CYS A 336 -12.40 -14.74 18.14
C CYS A 336 -11.83 -15.50 16.94
N VAL A 337 -12.63 -16.39 16.35
CA VAL A 337 -12.25 -17.22 15.20
C VAL A 337 -13.33 -17.16 14.12
N LYS A 338 -12.96 -17.53 12.89
CA LYS A 338 -13.90 -17.63 11.77
C LYS A 338 -15.06 -18.59 12.11
N PRO A 339 -16.26 -18.38 11.56
CA PRO A 339 -17.43 -19.19 11.92
C PRO A 339 -17.27 -20.69 11.60
N ASN A 340 -16.48 -21.02 10.57
CA ASN A 340 -16.19 -22.41 10.16
C ASN A 340 -15.01 -23.03 10.95
N TRP A 341 -14.59 -22.40 12.06
CA TRP A 341 -13.56 -22.93 12.95
C TRP A 341 -14.20 -23.40 14.25
N ARG A 342 -13.69 -24.50 14.79
CA ARG A 342 -14.10 -25.07 16.08
C ARG A 342 -12.86 -25.42 16.90
N HIS A 343 -13.00 -25.40 18.22
CA HIS A 343 -11.94 -25.83 19.13
C HIS A 343 -11.79 -27.35 19.02
N CYS A 344 -10.59 -27.82 18.72
CA CYS A 344 -10.25 -29.22 18.72
C CYS A 344 -9.59 -29.58 20.06
N SER A 345 -10.19 -30.52 20.80
CA SER A 345 -9.64 -30.99 22.08
C SER A 345 -8.30 -31.72 21.90
N ASN A 346 -8.10 -32.45 20.79
CA ASN A 346 -6.83 -33.15 20.56
C ASN A 346 -5.69 -32.18 20.27
N CYS A 347 -5.92 -31.15 19.45
CA CYS A 347 -4.91 -30.15 19.12
C CYS A 347 -4.84 -28.97 20.10
N GLN A 348 -5.75 -28.90 21.09
CA GLN A 348 -5.88 -27.79 22.05
C GLN A 348 -5.93 -26.39 21.39
N ARG A 349 -6.53 -26.30 20.19
CA ARG A 349 -6.61 -25.06 19.42
C ARG A 349 -7.81 -25.03 18.50
N CYS A 350 -8.24 -23.83 18.12
CA CYS A 350 -9.23 -23.68 17.05
C CYS A 350 -8.60 -24.01 15.69
N ALA A 351 -9.29 -24.84 14.90
CA ALA A 351 -8.93 -25.21 13.54
C ALA A 351 -10.19 -25.26 12.66
N GLN A 352 -10.01 -25.40 11.34
CA GLN A 352 -11.13 -25.62 10.41
C GLN A 352 -11.87 -26.93 10.74
N LEU A 353 -13.17 -26.96 10.40
CA LEU A 353 -13.94 -28.20 10.38
C LEU A 353 -13.20 -29.25 9.53
N ASN A 354 -13.16 -30.49 10.02
CA ASN A 354 -12.51 -31.64 9.35
C ASN A 354 -10.98 -31.53 9.14
N HIS A 355 -10.28 -30.69 9.92
CA HIS A 355 -8.82 -30.70 9.89
C HIS A 355 -8.26 -32.03 10.40
N LEU A 356 -7.12 -32.45 9.84
CA LEU A 356 -6.34 -33.56 10.36
C LEU A 356 -5.57 -33.11 11.60
N CYS A 357 -5.78 -33.81 12.71
CA CYS A 357 -4.99 -33.62 13.92
C CYS A 357 -3.56 -34.11 13.63
N LYS A 358 -2.64 -33.15 13.48
CA LYS A 358 -1.20 -33.42 13.38
C LYS A 358 -0.50 -32.64 14.47
N GLU A 359 0.57 -33.21 15.03
CA GLU A 359 1.53 -32.41 15.79
C GLU A 359 2.11 -31.36 14.85
N ILE A 360 1.83 -30.09 15.13
CA ILE A 360 2.48 -28.99 14.43
C ILE A 360 3.73 -28.67 15.21
N GLN A 361 4.86 -29.22 14.79
CA GLN A 361 6.16 -28.75 15.24
C GLN A 361 6.40 -27.38 14.60
N PHE A 362 6.40 -26.33 15.42
CA PHE A 362 6.83 -25.02 14.97
C PHE A 362 8.36 -25.02 14.89
N ASN A 363 8.90 -25.36 13.72
CA ASN A 363 10.34 -25.41 13.47
C ASN A 363 10.96 -24.01 13.25
N GLY A 364 10.16 -22.95 13.37
CA GLY A 364 10.63 -21.57 13.25
C GLY A 364 11.18 -21.00 14.55
N VAL A 365 11.99 -19.96 14.44
CA VAL A 365 12.40 -19.11 15.55
C VAL A 365 11.36 -18.02 15.80
N CYS A 366 11.02 -17.79 17.06
CA CYS A 366 10.16 -16.69 17.48
C CYS A 366 10.81 -15.35 17.10
N LEU A 367 10.09 -14.52 16.36
CA LEU A 367 10.63 -13.24 15.88
C LEU A 367 10.93 -12.24 17.00
N THR A 368 10.31 -12.39 18.18
CA THR A 368 10.50 -11.53 19.36
C THR A 368 11.69 -11.98 20.21
N CYS A 369 11.64 -13.20 20.76
CA CYS A 369 12.68 -13.68 21.69
C CYS A 369 13.80 -14.51 21.02
N LYS A 370 13.71 -14.73 19.71
CA LYS A 370 14.64 -15.56 18.91
C LYS A 370 14.78 -17.01 19.39
N LYS A 371 13.84 -17.52 20.21
CA LYS A 371 13.79 -18.93 20.65
C LYS A 371 12.94 -19.80 19.72
N LEU A 372 13.31 -21.07 19.58
CA LEU A 372 12.59 -22.05 18.76
C LEU A 372 11.26 -22.49 19.40
N GLY A 373 10.38 -23.12 18.61
CA GLY A 373 9.22 -23.86 19.11
C GLY A 373 7.94 -23.06 19.31
N HIS A 374 7.93 -21.74 19.07
CA HIS A 374 6.70 -20.94 19.12
C HIS A 374 6.75 -19.71 18.21
N LYS A 375 5.56 -19.27 17.76
CA LYS A 375 5.38 -18.00 17.02
C LYS A 375 5.29 -16.82 17.99
N LYS A 376 5.54 -15.59 17.50
CA LYS A 376 5.45 -14.34 18.30
C LYS A 376 4.16 -14.21 19.12
N ALA A 377 3.01 -14.62 18.56
CA ALA A 377 1.71 -14.54 19.24
C ALA A 377 1.65 -15.36 20.54
N ASP A 378 2.49 -16.39 20.65
CA ASP A 378 2.59 -17.28 21.80
C ASP A 378 3.91 -17.04 22.57
N CYS A 379 4.58 -15.90 22.33
CA CYS A 379 5.85 -15.58 22.96
C CYS A 379 5.66 -15.13 24.42
N PRO A 380 6.34 -15.77 25.39
CA PRO A 380 6.25 -15.40 26.80
C PRO A 380 6.64 -13.94 27.08
N GLU A 381 7.56 -13.38 26.29
CA GLU A 381 8.05 -12.01 26.44
C GLU A 381 7.06 -10.96 25.89
N VAL A 382 6.11 -11.35 25.03
CA VAL A 382 5.02 -10.46 24.59
C VAL A 382 3.93 -10.35 25.65
N TYR A 383 3.70 -11.42 26.42
CA TYR A 383 2.75 -11.41 27.55
C TYR A 383 3.20 -10.50 28.70
N THR A 384 4.50 -10.36 28.95
CA THR A 384 5.04 -9.46 30.00
C THR A 384 4.96 -7.97 29.63
N LEU A 385 5.05 -7.62 28.33
CA LEU A 385 4.88 -6.24 27.85
C LEU A 385 3.41 -5.79 27.78
N ASN A 386 2.48 -6.68 27.44
CA ASN A 386 1.05 -6.33 27.42
C ASN A 386 0.41 -6.31 28.82
N SER A 387 0.93 -7.09 29.76
CA SER A 387 0.47 -7.08 31.15
C SER A 387 0.88 -5.80 31.90
N SER A 388 1.99 -5.16 31.54
CA SER A 388 2.42 -3.87 32.09
C SER A 388 1.56 -2.69 31.60
N HIS A 389 1.05 -2.71 30.36
CA HIS A 389 0.02 -1.76 29.91
C HIS A 389 -1.34 -1.96 30.60
N SER A 390 -1.73 -3.20 30.92
CA SER A 390 -2.95 -3.48 31.70
C SER A 390 -2.84 -3.02 33.17
N LYS A 391 -1.65 -3.14 33.77
CA LYS A 391 -1.37 -2.67 35.13
C LYS A 391 -1.33 -1.14 35.22
N ARG A 392 -0.73 -0.45 34.24
CA ARG A 392 -0.77 1.03 34.14
C ARG A 392 -2.20 1.57 33.97
N ARG A 393 -3.07 0.90 33.21
CA ARG A 393 -4.49 1.28 33.07
C ARG A 393 -5.31 1.09 34.36
N LYS A 394 -5.04 0.03 35.13
CA LYS A 394 -5.68 -0.18 36.45
C LYS A 394 -5.23 0.84 37.50
N GLN A 395 -3.94 1.20 37.53
CA GLN A 395 -3.44 2.26 38.43
C GLN A 395 -4.00 3.64 38.09
N PHE A 396 -4.17 3.97 36.81
CA PHE A 396 -4.74 5.26 36.39
C PHE A 396 -6.26 5.38 36.65
N GLN A 397 -6.99 4.27 36.71
CA GLN A 397 -8.42 4.25 37.07
C GLN A 397 -8.63 4.33 38.59
N GLN A 398 -7.77 3.71 39.40
CA GLN A 398 -7.83 3.81 40.87
C GLN A 398 -7.42 5.20 41.41
N SER A 399 -6.53 5.92 40.71
CA SER A 399 -6.15 7.29 41.12
C SER A 399 -7.25 8.32 40.80
N LYS A 400 -8.04 8.13 39.74
CA LYS A 400 -9.20 8.98 39.42
C LYS A 400 -10.40 8.75 40.32
N SER A 401 -10.61 7.53 40.84
CA SER A 401 -11.70 7.26 41.79
C SER A 401 -11.44 7.81 43.20
N LYS A 402 -10.16 8.00 43.59
CA LYS A 402 -9.80 8.62 44.88
C LYS A 402 -9.86 10.16 44.88
N LYS A 403 -9.77 10.83 43.71
CA LYS A 403 -9.91 12.30 43.60
C LYS A 403 -11.35 12.81 43.45
N ARG A 404 -12.35 11.93 43.53
CA ARG A 404 -13.79 12.28 43.45
C ARG A 404 -14.55 12.07 44.77
N LYS A 405 -13.84 11.80 45.86
CA LYS A 405 -14.38 11.81 47.22
C LYS A 405 -13.51 12.72 48.08
N HIS A 406 -13.67 14.02 47.88
CA HIS A 406 -13.57 15.09 48.87
C HIS A 406 -14.15 16.34 48.24
#